data_AF-A0A6I8UAR0-F1
#
_entry.id   AF-A0A6I8UAR0-F1
#
_cell.length_a   1.000
_cell.length_b   1.000
_cell.length_c   1.000
_cell.angle_alpha   90.00
_cell.angle_beta   90.00
_cell.angle_gamma   90.00
#
_symmetry.space_group_name_H-M   'P 1'
#
loop_
_entity.id
_entity.type
_entity.pdbx_description
1 polymer ?
#
loop_
_entity_poly.entity_id
_entity_poly.type
_entity_poly.pdbx_seq_one_letter_code
_entity_poly.pdbx_strand_id
1 'polypeptide(L)'
;MQSQQIALVIVFLGCLLVAPLSAHDDISDSDESTSGVVERQPQRQTLPDNGSDSDDGDGDDDDDSLYPFDVSGLLDDPTRAMERHQRVHDHNWDVLIFTQQWPVTTCYHWREDNPSQECSLPQKKEFWTIHGIWPTKLGSLGPSFCNKSAEFDVDKLDGISNRLETFWPDLKGATSQEWLWKHEWQKHGTCAMLIEELDDELKYFAQGLSWREQYIMSRILDASDIHPDSNNTVTAINNAIVKALGKNPSIHCLFDTKHEISYLSEIRICFNKSLELIDCDGVKLGDAVSIKYPGGNVTTNCHISSLVHYPSLVPPLQRKREWKFPLVNVYKLLQFLMWFTL
;
A
#
# COMPACT_ATOMS: atom_id res chain seq x y z
N MET A 1 -49.00 -40.33 50.98
CA MET A 1 -49.61 -40.28 49.63
C MET A 1 -48.48 -39.91 48.66
N GLN A 2 -47.64 -40.87 48.26
CA GLN A 2 -47.66 -41.63 46.98
C GLN A 2 -47.43 -40.75 45.74
N SER A 3 -46.24 -40.86 45.13
CA SER A 3 -45.97 -41.45 43.78
C SER A 3 -46.31 -40.51 42.61
N GLN A 4 -45.58 -40.37 41.50
CA GLN A 4 -44.42 -41.06 40.93
C GLN A 4 -43.87 -40.21 39.76
N GLN A 5 -42.63 -40.48 39.35
CA GLN A 5 -41.95 -39.97 38.15
C GLN A 5 -42.57 -40.49 36.84
N ILE A 6 -42.40 -39.74 35.74
CA ILE A 6 -42.44 -40.29 34.38
C ILE A 6 -41.25 -39.73 33.59
N ALA A 7 -40.30 -40.61 33.28
CA ALA A 7 -39.27 -40.43 32.27
C ALA A 7 -39.78 -40.99 30.94
N LEU A 8 -39.52 -40.30 29.83
CA LEU A 8 -39.79 -40.81 28.48
C LEU A 8 -38.47 -41.17 27.80
N VAL A 9 -38.25 -42.47 27.64
CA VAL A 9 -37.21 -43.07 26.79
C VAL A 9 -37.94 -43.65 25.58
N ILE A 10 -37.56 -43.26 24.36
CA ILE A 10 -37.95 -43.98 23.16
C ILE A 10 -36.67 -44.39 22.43
N VAL A 11 -36.45 -45.70 22.41
CA VAL A 11 -35.49 -46.42 21.57
C VAL A 11 -36.31 -47.26 20.59
N PHE A 12 -36.00 -47.20 19.30
CA PHE A 12 -36.30 -48.28 18.38
C PHE A 12 -35.07 -48.61 17.53
N LEU A 13 -34.62 -49.86 17.68
CA LEU A 13 -33.67 -50.61 16.84
C LEU A 13 -34.23 -50.74 15.41
N GLY A 14 -33.40 -50.67 14.36
CA GLY A 14 -32.67 -51.80 13.76
C GLY A 14 -33.25 -52.07 12.34
N CYS A 15 -32.57 -52.53 11.29
CA CYS A 15 -31.27 -53.17 11.10
C CYS A 15 -30.87 -53.05 9.62
N LEU A 16 -29.56 -52.95 9.39
CA LEU A 16 -28.70 -53.62 8.40
C LEU A 16 -29.30 -54.11 7.07
N LEU A 17 -28.63 -53.75 5.95
CA LEU A 17 -28.03 -54.71 5.01
C LEU A 17 -26.96 -54.04 4.12
N VAL A 18 -26.10 -54.90 3.59
CA VAL A 18 -24.68 -54.72 3.22
C VAL A 18 -24.48 -54.36 1.73
N ALA A 19 -23.32 -53.77 1.43
CA ALA A 19 -22.72 -53.32 0.15
C ALA A 19 -22.49 -54.42 -0.93
N PRO A 20 -21.62 -54.27 -1.99
CA PRO A 20 -21.20 -53.16 -2.88
C PRO A 20 -21.25 -53.56 -4.40
N LEU A 21 -20.88 -52.65 -5.34
CA LEU A 21 -20.18 -52.84 -6.67
C LEU A 21 -20.35 -51.53 -7.49
N SER A 22 -19.33 -50.76 -7.90
CA SER A 22 -18.29 -50.94 -8.93
C SER A 22 -18.71 -50.68 -10.39
N ALA A 23 -17.85 -49.94 -11.12
CA ALA A 23 -17.73 -49.68 -12.58
C ALA A 23 -18.55 -48.51 -13.14
N HIS A 24 -17.92 -47.40 -13.55
CA HIS A 24 -17.28 -47.11 -14.86
C HIS A 24 -18.31 -46.94 -15.99
N ASP A 25 -18.35 -45.75 -16.60
CA ASP A 25 -18.34 -45.59 -18.06
C ASP A 25 -17.97 -44.15 -18.46
N ASP A 26 -16.99 -44.08 -19.35
CA ASP A 26 -16.54 -42.93 -20.13
C ASP A 26 -17.58 -42.57 -21.19
N ILE A 27 -17.79 -41.28 -21.47
CA ILE A 27 -18.23 -40.80 -22.78
C ILE A 27 -17.41 -39.58 -23.17
N SER A 28 -16.47 -39.80 -24.08
CA SER A 28 -16.03 -38.86 -25.08
C SER A 28 -17.11 -38.71 -26.16
N ASP A 29 -17.35 -37.50 -26.66
CA ASP A 29 -17.52 -37.36 -28.09
C ASP A 29 -17.00 -36.00 -28.55
N SER A 30 -16.19 -36.10 -29.60
CA SER A 30 -15.67 -35.02 -30.41
C SER A 30 -16.59 -34.94 -31.62
N ASP A 31 -16.86 -33.75 -32.15
CA ASP A 31 -17.08 -33.64 -33.58
C ASP A 31 -16.61 -32.28 -34.12
N GLU A 32 -16.01 -32.40 -35.28
CA GLU A 32 -15.16 -31.46 -35.96
C GLU A 32 -15.90 -30.75 -37.10
N SER A 33 -15.38 -29.56 -37.43
CA SER A 33 -15.31 -28.97 -38.78
C SER A 33 -16.45 -28.01 -39.18
N THR A 34 -16.24 -26.92 -39.93
CA THR A 34 -15.18 -26.56 -40.89
C THR A 34 -15.20 -25.05 -41.19
N SER A 35 -14.06 -24.54 -41.66
CA SER A 35 -13.87 -23.49 -42.69
C SER A 35 -14.12 -22.01 -42.38
N GLY A 36 -13.08 -21.19 -42.62
CA GLY A 36 -13.16 -19.74 -42.65
C GLY A 36 -11.81 -19.05 -42.67
N VAL A 37 -11.01 -19.26 -43.72
CA VAL A 37 -9.80 -18.47 -44.01
C VAL A 37 -10.22 -17.05 -44.40
N VAL A 38 -9.80 -16.03 -43.63
CA VAL A 38 -9.69 -14.65 -44.13
C VAL A 38 -8.38 -14.04 -43.63
N GLU A 39 -7.46 -13.93 -44.58
CA GLU A 39 -6.22 -13.17 -44.52
C GLU A 39 -6.53 -11.66 -44.60
N ARG A 40 -6.02 -10.85 -43.66
CA ARG A 40 -5.75 -9.42 -43.88
C ARG A 40 -4.93 -8.78 -42.75
N GLN A 41 -3.72 -8.35 -43.09
CA GLN A 41 -3.00 -7.20 -42.52
C GLN A 41 -2.48 -6.37 -43.71
N PRO A 42 -2.02 -5.11 -43.54
CA PRO A 42 -2.28 -4.12 -42.49
C PRO A 42 -2.74 -2.77 -43.09
N GLN A 43 -3.41 -1.91 -42.31
CA GLN A 43 -3.47 -0.48 -42.63
C GLN A 43 -2.96 0.36 -41.46
N ARG A 44 -1.76 0.88 -41.69
CA ARG A 44 -1.15 2.05 -41.07
C ARG A 44 -2.05 3.27 -41.31
N GLN A 45 -2.54 3.89 -40.24
CA GLN A 45 -3.00 5.27 -40.27
C GLN A 45 -2.24 6.06 -39.21
N THR A 46 -1.37 6.93 -39.71
CA THR A 46 -0.73 8.04 -39.02
C THR A 46 -1.70 9.21 -38.92
N LEU A 47 -1.70 9.95 -37.78
CA LEU A 47 -1.95 11.40 -37.58
C LEU A 47 -2.65 11.66 -36.23
N PRO A 48 -2.51 12.86 -35.63
CA PRO A 48 -1.30 13.63 -35.38
C PRO A 48 -1.09 13.92 -33.88
N ASP A 49 0.15 14.24 -33.59
CA ASP A 49 0.67 14.81 -32.35
C ASP A 49 -0.07 16.11 -31.97
N ASN A 50 -0.62 16.16 -30.76
CA ASN A 50 -1.14 17.38 -30.15
C ASN A 50 -0.82 17.32 -28.66
N GLY A 51 0.40 17.77 -28.34
CA GLY A 51 0.86 18.00 -26.98
C GLY A 51 0.02 19.07 -26.28
N SER A 52 -0.50 18.69 -25.13
CA SER A 52 -0.87 19.61 -24.07
C SER A 52 -0.49 18.92 -22.76
N ASP A 53 0.77 19.09 -22.35
CA ASP A 53 1.24 18.80 -21.00
C ASP A 53 0.51 19.74 -20.05
N SER A 54 -0.51 19.20 -19.38
CA SER A 54 -1.05 19.77 -18.16
C SER A 54 -0.32 19.09 -17.00
N ASP A 55 0.68 19.79 -16.48
CA ASP A 55 1.28 19.59 -15.16
C ASP A 55 0.15 19.62 -14.10
N ASP A 56 -0.28 18.46 -13.64
CA ASP A 56 -1.03 18.33 -12.40
C ASP A 56 -0.04 17.94 -11.30
N GLY A 57 0.32 18.95 -10.52
CA GLY A 57 1.24 18.82 -9.39
C GLY A 57 0.66 17.94 -8.29
N ASP A 58 1.36 16.85 -7.99
CA ASP A 58 1.28 16.19 -6.69
C ASP A 58 1.93 17.12 -5.65
N GLY A 59 1.10 17.65 -4.75
CA GLY A 59 1.54 18.39 -3.58
C GLY A 59 2.15 17.44 -2.56
N ASP A 60 3.44 17.17 -2.72
CA ASP A 60 4.28 16.74 -1.61
C ASP A 60 4.86 18.00 -0.95
N ASP A 61 4.35 18.29 0.25
CA ASP A 61 4.85 19.34 1.14
C ASP A 61 6.29 19.03 1.59
N ASP A 62 7.28 19.44 0.81
CA ASP A 62 8.66 19.64 1.28
C ASP A 62 8.98 21.14 1.29
N ASP A 63 8.68 21.76 2.45
CA ASP A 63 9.14 23.08 2.85
C ASP A 63 10.67 23.07 3.03
N ASP A 64 11.40 23.51 2.00
CA ASP A 64 12.80 23.91 2.15
C ASP A 64 13.05 25.25 1.44
N SER A 65 12.35 26.29 1.90
CA SER A 65 12.62 27.67 1.49
C SER A 65 12.52 28.63 2.67
N LEU A 66 13.51 28.63 3.56
CA LEU A 66 13.83 29.84 4.31
C LEU A 66 15.30 29.91 4.77
N TYR A 67 16.20 30.29 3.85
CA TYR A 67 17.44 30.99 4.25
C TYR A 67 17.58 32.27 3.40
N PRO A 68 17.53 33.46 4.01
CA PRO A 68 17.73 34.70 3.27
C PRO A 68 19.20 34.82 2.86
N PHE A 69 19.45 34.79 1.55
CA PHE A 69 20.77 35.03 0.97
C PHE A 69 21.06 36.54 0.97
N ASP A 70 21.92 36.97 1.88
CA ASP A 70 22.43 38.34 1.95
C ASP A 70 23.47 38.57 0.84
N VAL A 71 23.12 39.37 -0.16
CA VAL A 71 24.03 39.80 -1.23
C VAL A 71 24.68 41.11 -0.81
N SER A 72 25.76 40.99 -0.05
CA SER A 72 26.62 42.11 0.28
C SER A 72 28.05 41.61 0.53
N GLY A 73 28.93 41.73 -0.48
CA GLY A 73 30.37 41.58 -0.28
C GLY A 73 31.13 40.87 -1.40
N LEU A 74 31.17 41.46 -2.60
CA LEU A 74 32.16 41.15 -3.63
C LEU A 74 33.54 41.67 -3.20
N LEU A 75 34.45 40.77 -2.80
CA LEU A 75 35.89 40.92 -3.03
C LEU A 75 36.50 39.51 -3.24
N ASP A 76 37.00 39.29 -4.45
CA ASP A 76 37.49 38.02 -4.98
C ASP A 76 38.81 37.56 -4.31
N ASP A 77 38.80 36.38 -3.69
CA ASP A 77 40.01 35.63 -3.33
C ASP A 77 40.26 34.51 -4.35
N PRO A 78 41.35 34.55 -5.15
CA PRO A 78 41.62 33.57 -6.20
C PRO A 78 41.95 32.16 -5.67
N THR A 79 42.23 32.00 -4.37
CA THR A 79 42.64 30.71 -3.80
C THR A 79 41.49 29.77 -3.45
N ARG A 80 40.24 30.27 -3.45
CA ARG A 80 39.04 29.46 -3.16
C ARG A 80 38.43 28.76 -4.39
N ALA A 81 38.93 29.04 -5.58
CA ALA A 81 38.39 28.51 -6.84
C ALA A 81 38.66 26.99 -7.05
N MET A 82 39.57 26.39 -6.27
CA MET A 82 39.90 24.95 -6.31
C MET A 82 39.19 24.10 -5.24
N GLU A 83 38.32 24.71 -4.42
CA GLU A 83 37.44 24.00 -3.47
C GLU A 83 35.97 24.06 -3.88
N ARG A 84 35.66 24.36 -5.15
CA ARG A 84 34.40 23.90 -5.76
C ARG A 84 34.55 22.43 -6.17
N HIS A 85 34.87 21.60 -5.19
CA HIS A 85 34.54 20.19 -5.27
C HIS A 85 33.03 20.12 -5.47
N GLN A 86 32.61 19.48 -6.56
CA GLN A 86 31.31 18.85 -6.67
C GLN A 86 30.89 18.40 -5.27
N ARG A 87 29.79 18.91 -4.70
CA ARG A 87 29.18 18.23 -3.56
C ARG A 87 28.83 16.85 -4.10
N VAL A 88 29.70 15.87 -3.86
CA VAL A 88 29.39 14.47 -4.08
C VAL A 88 28.20 14.23 -3.18
N HIS A 89 27.01 14.18 -3.75
CA HIS A 89 25.85 13.76 -3.00
C HIS A 89 26.17 12.34 -2.53
N ASP A 90 26.26 12.17 -1.22
CA ASP A 90 26.47 10.87 -0.59
C ASP A 90 25.20 10.05 -0.81
N HIS A 91 25.19 9.30 -1.90
CA HIS A 91 24.10 8.39 -2.28
C HIS A 91 24.21 7.04 -1.55
N ASN A 92 25.13 6.91 -0.59
CA ASN A 92 25.20 5.71 0.23
C ASN A 92 23.98 5.63 1.15
N TRP A 93 23.46 4.41 1.29
CA TRP A 93 22.31 4.07 2.12
C TRP A 93 22.65 2.84 2.97
N ASP A 94 21.83 2.60 4.00
CA ASP A 94 22.11 1.60 5.03
C ASP A 94 21.17 0.39 4.93
N VAL A 95 19.93 0.61 4.52
CA VAL A 95 18.85 -0.40 4.52
C VAL A 95 17.98 -0.26 3.26
N LEU A 96 17.42 -1.38 2.80
CA LEU A 96 16.34 -1.42 1.81
C LEU A 96 15.03 -1.62 2.53
N ILE A 97 14.02 -0.82 2.19
CA ILE A 97 12.68 -0.94 2.74
C ILE A 97 11.77 -1.48 1.66
N PHE A 98 11.21 -2.67 1.85
CA PHE A 98 10.18 -3.19 0.98
C PHE A 98 8.81 -2.85 1.56
N THR A 99 8.05 -2.04 0.81
CA THR A 99 6.75 -1.51 1.22
C THR A 99 5.64 -2.24 0.47
N GLN A 100 4.74 -2.87 1.22
CA GLN A 100 3.45 -3.31 0.69
C GLN A 100 2.35 -2.38 1.20
N GLN A 101 1.45 -2.00 0.31
CA GLN A 101 0.30 -1.13 0.62
C GLN A 101 -1.02 -1.91 0.55
N TRP A 102 -1.99 -1.44 1.33
CA TRP A 102 -3.35 -1.94 1.36
C TRP A 102 -4.23 -1.11 0.42
N PRO A 103 -4.58 -1.63 -0.77
CA PRO A 103 -5.19 -0.83 -1.83
C PRO A 103 -6.51 -0.16 -1.43
N VAL A 104 -7.28 -0.80 -0.55
CA VAL A 104 -8.56 -0.28 -0.07
C VAL A 104 -8.39 1.02 0.71
N THR A 105 -7.38 1.10 1.57
CA THR A 105 -7.07 2.31 2.35
C THR A 105 -6.47 3.40 1.47
N THR A 106 -5.53 3.06 0.56
CA THR A 106 -4.97 4.01 -0.41
C THR A 106 -6.08 4.65 -1.25
N CYS A 107 -6.98 3.83 -1.79
CA CYS A 107 -8.12 4.25 -2.57
C CYS A 107 -9.08 5.17 -1.81
N TYR A 108 -9.34 4.85 -0.53
CA TYR A 108 -10.17 5.68 0.33
C TYR A 108 -9.59 7.08 0.48
N HIS A 109 -8.30 7.16 0.81
CA HIS A 109 -7.60 8.43 0.99
C HIS A 109 -7.65 9.31 -0.26
N TRP A 110 -7.32 8.76 -1.43
CA TRP A 110 -7.36 9.54 -2.66
C TRP A 110 -8.76 10.04 -3.01
N ARG A 111 -9.80 9.26 -2.73
CA ARG A 111 -11.19 9.73 -2.93
C ARG A 111 -11.60 10.80 -1.93
N GLU A 112 -11.01 10.83 -0.74
CA GLU A 112 -11.22 11.90 0.24
C GLU A 112 -10.53 13.21 -0.19
N ASP A 113 -9.38 13.12 -0.87
CA ASP A 113 -8.65 14.27 -1.42
C ASP A 113 -9.30 14.80 -2.71
N ASN A 114 -9.59 13.90 -3.65
CA ASN A 114 -10.25 14.19 -4.91
C ASN A 114 -11.36 13.16 -5.18
N PRO A 115 -12.64 13.50 -4.93
CA PRO A 115 -13.77 12.58 -5.12
C PRO A 115 -13.96 12.06 -6.56
N SER A 116 -13.37 12.73 -7.55
CA SER A 116 -13.41 12.34 -8.97
C SER A 116 -12.26 11.41 -9.36
N GLN A 117 -11.30 11.19 -8.47
CA GLN A 117 -10.15 10.31 -8.73
C GLN A 117 -10.62 8.88 -8.96
N GLU A 118 -10.21 8.31 -10.10
CA GLU A 118 -10.41 6.90 -10.38
C GLU A 118 -9.54 6.06 -9.44
N CYS A 119 -10.04 4.87 -9.11
CA CYS A 119 -9.33 3.94 -8.26
C CYS A 119 -9.50 2.52 -8.78
N SER A 120 -8.37 1.91 -9.15
CA SER A 120 -8.29 0.57 -9.69
C SER A 120 -7.88 -0.40 -8.59
N LEU A 121 -8.84 -1.10 -8.02
CA LEU A 121 -8.57 -2.13 -7.00
C LEU A 121 -8.20 -3.47 -7.66
N PRO A 122 -7.32 -4.27 -7.02
CA PRO A 122 -7.07 -5.64 -7.46
C PRO A 122 -8.36 -6.47 -7.50
N GLN A 123 -8.48 -7.36 -8.49
CA GLN A 123 -9.67 -8.24 -8.62
C GLN A 123 -9.83 -9.18 -7.42
N LYS A 124 -8.71 -9.64 -6.86
CA LYS A 124 -8.71 -10.50 -5.66
C LYS A 124 -8.90 -9.64 -4.42
N LYS A 125 -9.81 -10.08 -3.55
CA LYS A 125 -9.95 -9.51 -2.19
C LYS A 125 -8.72 -9.83 -1.36
N GLU A 126 -8.49 -9.05 -0.31
CA GLU A 126 -7.42 -9.32 0.69
C GLU A 126 -6.02 -9.32 0.05
N PHE A 127 -5.88 -8.55 -1.01
CA PHE A 127 -4.69 -8.51 -1.85
C PHE A 127 -3.87 -7.25 -1.60
N TRP A 128 -2.74 -7.42 -0.92
CA TRP A 128 -1.72 -6.39 -0.77
C TRP A 128 -0.91 -6.27 -2.07
N THR A 129 -0.65 -5.03 -2.47
CA THR A 129 0.20 -4.69 -3.62
C THR A 129 1.53 -4.12 -3.14
N ILE A 130 2.54 -4.17 -4.00
CA ILE A 130 3.81 -3.52 -3.79
C ILE A 130 3.59 -2.01 -3.95
N HIS A 131 4.16 -1.23 -3.05
CA HIS A 131 4.34 0.21 -3.25
C HIS A 131 5.74 0.47 -3.79
N GLY A 132 6.78 -0.03 -3.11
CA GLY A 132 8.14 0.12 -3.59
C GLY A 132 9.24 -0.55 -2.79
N ILE A 133 10.48 -0.43 -3.31
CA ILE A 133 11.72 -0.82 -2.64
C ILE A 133 12.58 0.43 -2.47
N TRP A 134 12.78 0.88 -1.23
CA TRP A 134 13.38 2.19 -1.00
C TRP A 134 14.71 2.07 -0.27
N PRO A 135 15.84 2.27 -0.97
CA PRO A 135 17.13 2.50 -0.34
C PRO A 135 17.04 3.68 0.60
N THR A 136 17.39 3.46 1.87
CA THR A 136 17.21 4.44 2.93
C THR A 136 18.45 4.52 3.80
N LYS A 137 18.86 5.76 4.11
CA LYS A 137 19.87 6.06 5.11
C LYS A 137 19.19 6.29 6.47
N LEU A 138 19.68 5.61 7.51
CA LEU A 138 19.05 5.63 8.83
C LEU A 138 19.01 7.06 9.38
N GLY A 139 17.89 7.41 10.01
CA GLY A 139 17.65 8.75 10.53
C GLY A 139 17.33 9.84 9.49
N SER A 140 17.30 9.52 8.18
CA SER A 140 16.99 10.46 7.10
C SER A 140 15.93 9.94 6.14
N LEU A 141 15.32 10.84 5.37
CA LEU A 141 14.50 10.49 4.19
C LEU A 141 15.44 10.32 2.99
N GLY A 142 15.29 9.23 2.25
CA GLY A 142 16.11 8.93 1.07
C GLY A 142 17.42 8.18 1.40
N PRO A 143 18.36 8.11 0.44
CA PRO A 143 18.53 9.01 -0.71
C PRO A 143 17.47 8.79 -1.81
N SER A 144 17.35 9.79 -2.69
CA SER A 144 16.42 9.77 -3.83
C SER A 144 17.09 10.33 -5.09
N PHE A 145 16.64 9.89 -6.26
CA PHE A 145 17.11 10.38 -7.57
C PHE A 145 18.64 10.33 -7.73
N CYS A 146 19.24 9.19 -7.36
CA CYS A 146 20.69 9.04 -7.27
C CYS A 146 21.42 9.03 -8.62
N ASN A 147 20.71 8.76 -9.71
CA ASN A 147 21.27 8.86 -11.06
C ASN A 147 20.30 9.58 -12.00
N LYS A 148 20.48 10.90 -12.18
CA LYS A 148 19.64 11.72 -13.08
C LYS A 148 19.84 11.42 -14.56
N SER A 149 20.90 10.70 -14.91
CA SER A 149 21.18 10.28 -16.29
C SER A 149 20.67 8.87 -16.60
N ALA A 150 20.15 8.15 -15.61
CA ALA A 150 19.49 6.87 -15.86
C ALA A 150 18.11 7.12 -16.47
N GLU A 151 17.99 6.80 -17.75
CA GLU A 151 16.69 6.75 -18.43
C GLU A 151 15.95 5.47 -18.02
N PHE A 152 14.61 5.56 -17.98
CA PHE A 152 13.75 4.41 -17.76
C PHE A 152 13.33 3.81 -19.09
N ASP A 153 13.49 2.51 -19.24
CA ASP A 153 13.16 1.73 -20.42
C ASP A 153 12.21 0.59 -20.05
N VAL A 154 10.92 0.81 -20.36
CA VAL A 154 9.84 -0.14 -20.03
C VAL A 154 9.99 -1.47 -20.76
N ASP A 155 10.62 -1.49 -21.95
CA ASP A 155 10.77 -2.70 -22.76
C ASP A 155 11.64 -3.76 -22.05
N LYS A 156 12.53 -3.33 -21.14
CA LYS A 156 13.31 -4.26 -20.31
C LYS A 156 12.45 -5.07 -19.34
N LEU A 157 11.23 -4.63 -19.08
CA LEU A 157 10.28 -5.27 -18.18
C LEU A 157 9.29 -6.20 -18.91
N ASP A 158 9.37 -6.33 -20.23
CA ASP A 158 8.44 -7.14 -21.04
C ASP A 158 8.22 -8.55 -20.51
N GLY A 159 9.28 -9.20 -20.02
CA GLY A 159 9.22 -10.55 -19.46
C GLY A 159 8.45 -10.67 -18.13
N ILE A 160 8.21 -9.55 -17.44
CA ILE A 160 7.57 -9.49 -16.10
C ILE A 160 6.40 -8.50 -16.00
N SER A 161 6.05 -7.79 -17.08
CA SER A 161 5.01 -6.75 -17.12
C SER A 161 3.68 -7.22 -16.55
N ASN A 162 3.16 -8.38 -16.99
CA ASN A 162 1.91 -8.96 -16.46
C ASN A 162 1.93 -9.18 -14.94
N ARG A 163 3.10 -9.53 -14.38
CA ARG A 163 3.27 -9.70 -12.93
C ARG A 163 3.30 -8.33 -12.25
N LEU A 164 3.98 -7.34 -12.83
CA LEU A 164 3.98 -5.97 -12.30
C LEU A 164 2.58 -5.35 -12.32
N GLU A 165 1.81 -5.51 -13.40
CA GLU A 165 0.41 -5.06 -13.46
C GLU A 165 -0.46 -5.69 -12.38
N THR A 166 -0.17 -6.93 -11.99
CA THR A 166 -0.93 -7.64 -10.95
C THR A 166 -0.49 -7.26 -9.54
N PHE A 167 0.82 -7.20 -9.30
CA PHE A 167 1.38 -7.14 -7.95
C PHE A 167 1.92 -5.75 -7.57
N TRP A 168 2.28 -4.92 -8.55
CA TRP A 168 2.76 -3.56 -8.39
C TRP A 168 1.95 -2.57 -9.26
N PRO A 169 0.59 -2.60 -9.19
CA PRO A 169 -0.24 -1.74 -10.01
C PRO A 169 -0.16 -0.28 -9.55
N ASP A 170 -0.40 0.63 -10.49
CA ASP A 170 -0.86 1.96 -10.15
C ASP A 170 -2.35 1.91 -9.82
N LEU A 171 -2.68 2.21 -8.56
CA LEU A 171 -4.04 2.23 -8.11
C LEU A 171 -4.81 3.46 -8.67
N LYS A 172 -4.14 4.51 -9.17
CA LYS A 172 -4.77 5.73 -9.71
C LYS A 172 -5.47 5.44 -11.06
N GLY A 173 -5.09 4.37 -11.76
CA GLY A 173 -5.65 3.98 -13.05
C GLY A 173 -4.70 3.14 -13.88
N ALA A 174 -5.23 2.32 -14.80
CA ALA A 174 -4.39 1.47 -15.67
C ALA A 174 -3.51 2.28 -16.64
N THR A 175 -3.93 3.51 -17.00
CA THR A 175 -3.20 4.37 -17.95
C THR A 175 -1.95 5.01 -17.35
N SER A 176 -1.75 4.94 -16.04
CA SER A 176 -0.59 5.54 -15.35
C SER A 176 0.45 4.52 -14.87
N GLN A 177 0.29 3.24 -15.27
CA GLN A 177 1.14 2.15 -14.81
C GLN A 177 2.63 2.34 -15.12
N GLU A 178 2.95 2.72 -16.36
CA GLU A 178 4.33 2.98 -16.78
C GLU A 178 4.94 4.17 -16.02
N TRP A 179 4.12 5.19 -15.75
CA TRP A 179 4.54 6.36 -14.97
C TRP A 179 4.95 5.96 -13.55
N LEU A 180 4.18 5.08 -12.89
CA LEU A 180 4.52 4.59 -11.55
C LEU A 180 5.86 3.85 -11.56
N TRP A 181 6.06 2.92 -12.49
CA TRP A 181 7.32 2.17 -12.56
C TRP A 181 8.50 3.07 -12.88
N LYS A 182 8.32 4.03 -13.79
CA LYS A 182 9.30 5.06 -14.06
C LYS A 182 9.63 5.87 -12.80
N HIS A 183 8.63 6.31 -12.04
CA HIS A 183 8.80 7.05 -10.80
C HIS A 183 9.60 6.24 -9.78
N GLU A 184 9.19 5.00 -9.51
CA GLU A 184 9.85 4.11 -8.55
C GLU A 184 11.30 3.81 -8.96
N TRP A 185 11.56 3.59 -10.25
CA TRP A 185 12.92 3.39 -10.74
C TRP A 185 13.77 4.65 -10.58
N GLN A 186 13.32 5.79 -11.11
CA GLN A 186 14.10 7.02 -11.12
C GLN A 186 14.37 7.53 -9.71
N LYS A 187 13.36 7.51 -8.83
CA LYS A 187 13.47 8.00 -7.45
C LYS A 187 14.23 7.04 -6.55
N HIS A 188 13.96 5.72 -6.63
CA HIS A 188 14.47 4.74 -5.68
C HIS A 188 15.40 3.70 -6.31
N GLY A 189 15.02 3.11 -7.44
CA GLY A 189 15.82 2.11 -8.15
C GLY A 189 17.23 2.59 -8.51
N THR A 190 17.38 3.83 -8.97
CA THR A 190 18.70 4.42 -9.28
C THR A 190 19.63 4.49 -8.07
N CYS A 191 19.09 4.54 -6.84
CA CYS A 191 19.87 4.48 -5.61
C CYS A 191 20.26 3.05 -5.25
N ALA A 192 19.45 2.06 -5.64
CA ALA A 192 19.71 0.64 -5.40
C ALA A 192 20.87 0.11 -6.25
N MET A 193 21.25 0.81 -7.33
CA MET A 193 22.35 0.44 -8.23
C MET A 193 23.74 0.30 -7.58
N LEU A 194 23.87 0.64 -6.30
CA LEU A 194 25.08 0.39 -5.52
C LEU A 194 25.31 -1.11 -5.22
N ILE A 195 24.32 -1.97 -5.42
CA ILE A 195 24.44 -3.43 -5.28
C ILE A 195 24.11 -4.13 -6.61
N GLU A 196 24.91 -5.15 -6.96
CA GLU A 196 24.85 -5.86 -8.25
C GLU A 196 23.49 -6.56 -8.47
N GLU A 197 22.84 -6.94 -7.38
CA GLU A 197 21.55 -7.61 -7.40
C GLU A 197 20.39 -6.68 -7.80
N LEU A 198 20.57 -5.36 -7.80
CA LEU A 198 19.55 -4.35 -8.11
C LEU A 198 20.05 -3.25 -9.08
N ASP A 199 21.14 -3.48 -9.81
CA ASP A 199 21.82 -2.48 -10.63
C ASP A 199 21.21 -2.20 -12.01
N ASP A 200 20.07 -2.80 -12.31
CA ASP A 200 19.25 -2.51 -13.47
C ASP A 200 17.75 -2.64 -13.14
N GLU A 201 16.92 -2.15 -14.07
CA GLU A 201 15.45 -2.10 -13.92
C GLU A 201 14.86 -3.48 -13.73
N LEU A 202 15.25 -4.45 -14.58
CA LEU A 202 14.72 -5.80 -14.55
C LEU A 202 15.02 -6.45 -13.21
N LYS A 203 16.27 -6.36 -12.74
CA LYS A 203 16.70 -6.89 -11.44
C LYS A 203 15.93 -6.26 -10.28
N TYR A 204 15.82 -4.94 -10.25
CA TYR A 204 15.10 -4.21 -9.21
C TYR A 204 13.62 -4.61 -9.12
N PHE A 205 12.91 -4.60 -10.25
CA PHE A 205 11.49 -4.96 -10.29
C PHE A 205 11.26 -6.46 -10.06
N ALA A 206 12.13 -7.33 -10.58
CA ALA A 206 12.06 -8.76 -10.33
C ALA A 206 12.28 -9.10 -8.85
N GLN A 207 13.17 -8.38 -8.16
CA GLN A 207 13.38 -8.55 -6.73
C GLN A 207 12.13 -8.18 -5.93
N GLY A 208 11.47 -7.06 -6.25
CA GLY A 208 10.21 -6.68 -5.61
C GLY A 208 9.12 -7.72 -5.78
N LEU A 209 8.97 -8.27 -6.99
CA LEU A 209 8.04 -9.38 -7.25
C LEU A 209 8.40 -10.64 -6.45
N SER A 210 9.69 -10.98 -6.35
CA SER A 210 10.17 -12.11 -5.56
C SER A 210 9.84 -11.95 -4.07
N TRP A 211 10.12 -10.79 -3.49
CA TRP A 211 9.77 -10.49 -2.11
C TRP A 211 8.26 -10.46 -1.86
N ARG A 212 7.45 -10.00 -2.82
CA ARG A 212 6.00 -10.09 -2.72
C ARG A 212 5.55 -11.55 -2.57
N GLU A 213 6.08 -12.45 -3.40
CA GLU A 213 5.72 -13.87 -3.36
C GLU A 213 6.18 -14.55 -2.07
N GLN A 214 7.34 -14.15 -1.54
CA GLN A 214 7.88 -14.68 -0.30
C GLN A 214 7.16 -14.15 0.95
N TYR A 215 6.81 -12.85 0.98
CA TYR A 215 6.30 -12.15 2.15
C TYR A 215 4.86 -11.68 1.91
N ILE A 216 3.93 -12.63 1.82
CA ILE A 216 2.51 -12.35 1.57
C ILE A 216 1.85 -11.80 2.85
N MET A 217 1.71 -10.46 2.95
CA MET A 217 1.21 -9.81 4.18
C MET A 217 -0.15 -10.33 4.64
N SER A 218 -1.10 -10.57 3.72
CA SER A 218 -2.40 -11.14 4.11
C SER A 218 -2.28 -12.50 4.79
N ARG A 219 -1.40 -13.39 4.31
CA ARG A 219 -1.16 -14.71 4.95
C ARG A 219 -0.42 -14.58 6.28
N ILE A 220 0.51 -13.64 6.40
CA ILE A 220 1.26 -13.39 7.63
C ILE A 220 0.32 -12.90 8.74
N LEU A 221 -0.56 -11.96 8.41
CA LEU A 221 -1.54 -11.42 9.34
C LEU A 221 -2.62 -12.45 9.70
N ASP A 222 -3.14 -13.17 8.70
CA ASP A 222 -4.18 -14.21 8.88
C ASP A 222 -3.72 -15.36 9.79
N ALA A 223 -2.43 -15.70 9.80
CA ALA A 223 -1.86 -16.69 10.73
C ALA A 223 -1.98 -16.31 12.23
N SER A 224 -2.42 -15.08 12.53
CA SER A 224 -2.76 -14.61 13.87
C SER A 224 -4.17 -14.03 13.94
N ASP A 225 -5.09 -14.50 13.08
CA ASP A 225 -6.50 -14.07 12.99
C ASP A 225 -6.67 -12.57 12.69
N ILE A 226 -5.69 -11.94 12.03
CA ILE A 226 -5.76 -10.56 11.56
C ILE A 226 -6.09 -10.56 10.07
N HIS A 227 -7.37 -10.40 9.77
CA HIS A 227 -7.89 -10.33 8.40
C HIS A 227 -8.67 -9.02 8.19
N PRO A 228 -9.03 -8.66 6.96
CA PRO A 228 -9.90 -7.50 6.74
C PRO A 228 -11.19 -7.58 7.57
N ASP A 229 -11.62 -6.43 8.07
CA ASP A 229 -12.71 -6.18 9.03
C ASP A 229 -12.47 -6.71 10.46
N SER A 230 -11.26 -7.18 10.77
CA SER A 230 -10.83 -7.41 12.15
C SER A 230 -10.36 -6.11 12.81
N ASN A 231 -10.71 -5.92 14.08
CA ASN A 231 -10.29 -4.77 14.88
C ASN A 231 -9.08 -5.14 15.73
N ASN A 232 -7.92 -4.54 15.45
CA ASN A 232 -6.67 -4.89 16.13
C ASN A 232 -5.92 -3.65 16.63
N THR A 233 -5.14 -3.83 17.69
CA THR A 233 -4.17 -2.80 18.09
C THR A 233 -2.94 -2.88 17.19
N VAL A 234 -2.22 -1.77 17.02
CA VAL A 234 -0.95 -1.78 16.27
C VAL A 234 0.07 -2.76 16.87
N THR A 235 0.06 -2.93 18.20
CA THR A 235 0.88 -3.93 18.89
C THR A 235 0.53 -5.36 18.50
N ALA A 236 -0.75 -5.69 18.34
CA ALA A 236 -1.17 -7.02 17.89
C ALA A 236 -0.69 -7.30 16.45
N ILE A 237 -0.81 -6.31 15.57
CA ILE A 237 -0.29 -6.39 14.19
C ILE A 237 1.23 -6.59 14.18
N ASN A 238 1.96 -5.81 14.98
CA ASN A 238 3.41 -5.95 15.12
C ASN A 238 3.81 -7.36 15.59
N ASN A 239 3.16 -7.86 16.65
CA ASN A 239 3.43 -9.18 17.19
C ASN A 239 3.15 -10.30 16.16
N ALA A 240 2.08 -10.17 15.35
CA ALA A 240 1.78 -11.15 14.30
C ALA A 240 2.90 -11.21 13.24
N ILE A 241 3.40 -10.05 12.81
CA ILE A 241 4.48 -9.96 11.82
C ILE A 241 5.80 -10.47 12.41
N VAL A 242 6.16 -10.05 13.63
CA VAL A 242 7.37 -10.51 14.34
C VAL A 242 7.32 -12.02 14.57
N LYS A 243 6.17 -12.58 14.92
CA LYS A 243 5.99 -14.04 15.08
C LYS A 243 6.27 -14.80 13.78
N ALA A 244 5.87 -14.25 12.64
CA ALA A 244 6.05 -14.90 11.34
C ALA A 244 7.46 -14.70 10.76
N LEU A 245 8.05 -13.52 10.93
CA LEU A 245 9.27 -13.11 10.25
C LEU A 245 10.51 -13.05 11.16
N GLY A 246 10.32 -13.03 12.48
CA GLY A 246 11.39 -12.87 13.46
C GLY A 246 12.07 -11.50 13.43
N LYS A 247 11.48 -10.51 12.73
CA LYS A 247 12.02 -9.17 12.50
C LYS A 247 10.98 -8.09 12.75
N ASN A 248 11.41 -6.95 13.27
CA ASN A 248 10.56 -5.79 13.53
C ASN A 248 10.18 -5.07 12.21
N PRO A 249 8.88 -4.95 11.88
CA PRO A 249 8.42 -4.14 10.75
C PRO A 249 8.30 -2.65 11.11
N SER A 250 7.98 -1.83 10.10
CA SER A 250 7.33 -0.54 10.28
C SER A 250 5.89 -0.59 9.78
N ILE A 251 4.93 -0.18 10.62
CA ILE A 251 3.49 -0.26 10.33
C ILE A 251 2.94 1.15 10.16
N HIS A 252 2.32 1.43 9.02
CA HIS A 252 1.79 2.76 8.71
C HIS A 252 0.28 2.76 8.56
N CYS A 253 -0.33 3.82 9.09
CA CYS A 253 -1.75 4.10 8.99
C CYS A 253 -2.01 5.44 8.31
N LEU A 254 -3.18 5.55 7.68
CA LEU A 254 -3.77 6.82 7.28
C LEU A 254 -4.83 7.20 8.31
N PHE A 255 -4.69 8.39 8.89
CA PHE A 255 -5.60 8.88 9.91
C PHE A 255 -6.66 9.79 9.28
N ASP A 256 -7.90 9.33 9.28
CA ASP A 256 -9.05 10.13 8.90
C ASP A 256 -9.41 11.07 10.05
N THR A 257 -8.97 12.33 9.92
CA THR A 257 -9.22 13.39 10.90
C THR A 257 -10.70 13.79 11.00
N LYS A 258 -11.54 13.47 10.00
CA LYS A 258 -12.96 13.85 10.00
C LYS A 258 -13.77 12.94 10.93
N HIS A 259 -13.40 11.67 11.02
CA HIS A 259 -14.10 10.65 11.81
C HIS A 259 -13.26 10.06 12.94
N GLU A 260 -12.00 10.50 13.07
CA GLU A 260 -11.04 10.04 14.07
C GLU A 260 -10.73 8.54 13.95
N ILE A 261 -10.63 8.05 12.72
CA ILE A 261 -10.39 6.62 12.40
C ILE A 261 -8.98 6.44 11.83
N SER A 262 -8.23 5.49 12.37
CA SER A 262 -6.91 5.11 11.86
C SER A 262 -7.03 3.86 11.00
N TYR A 263 -6.75 3.97 9.70
CA TYR A 263 -6.82 2.86 8.75
C TYR A 263 -5.42 2.30 8.47
N LEU A 264 -5.26 0.98 8.54
CA LEU A 264 -4.03 0.30 8.12
C LEU A 264 -3.77 0.59 6.65
N SER A 265 -2.61 1.15 6.35
CA SER A 265 -2.25 1.59 4.99
C SER A 265 -1.09 0.83 4.43
N GLU A 266 0.01 0.69 5.17
CA GLU A 266 1.21 0.02 4.69
C GLU A 266 1.88 -0.82 5.76
N ILE A 267 2.54 -1.88 5.32
CA ILE A 267 3.47 -2.65 6.13
C ILE A 267 4.81 -2.67 5.38
N ARG A 268 5.85 -2.29 6.10
CA ARG A 268 7.21 -2.15 5.59
C ARG A 268 8.11 -3.13 6.32
N ILE A 269 8.88 -3.89 5.55
CA ILE A 269 9.90 -4.82 6.07
C ILE A 269 11.26 -4.44 5.49
N CYS A 270 12.34 -4.73 6.22
CA CYS A 270 13.65 -4.19 5.92
C CYS A 270 14.67 -5.26 5.55
N PHE A 271 15.60 -4.91 4.66
CA PHE A 271 16.66 -5.78 4.19
C PHE A 271 18.01 -5.08 4.24
N ASN A 272 19.08 -5.83 4.51
CA ASN A 272 20.44 -5.33 4.35
C ASN A 272 20.86 -5.32 2.87
N LYS A 273 22.08 -4.84 2.58
CA LYS A 273 22.66 -4.83 1.22
C LYS A 273 22.86 -6.21 0.59
N SER A 274 22.85 -7.27 1.40
CA SER A 274 22.90 -8.67 0.95
C SER A 274 21.51 -9.27 0.76
N LEU A 275 20.46 -8.44 0.77
CA LEU A 275 19.06 -8.82 0.60
C LEU A 275 18.54 -9.77 1.69
N GLU A 276 19.16 -9.76 2.87
CA GLU A 276 18.72 -10.54 4.03
C GLU A 276 17.78 -9.71 4.90
N LEU A 277 16.72 -10.35 5.40
CA LEU A 277 15.72 -9.69 6.23
C LEU A 277 16.34 -9.22 7.57
N ILE A 278 16.14 -7.95 7.90
CA ILE A 278 16.62 -7.31 9.12
C ILE A 278 15.50 -6.51 9.79
N ASP A 279 15.77 -6.04 11.00
CA ASP A 279 14.86 -5.20 11.77
C ASP A 279 14.80 -3.79 11.17
N CYS A 280 13.60 -3.18 11.11
CA CYS A 280 13.39 -1.81 10.66
C CYS A 280 13.68 -0.74 11.74
N ASP A 281 14.39 -1.11 12.81
CA ASP A 281 14.71 -0.18 13.90
C ASP A 281 15.62 0.97 13.42
N GLY A 282 15.27 2.22 13.77
CA GLY A 282 16.07 3.41 13.44
C GLY A 282 15.80 4.01 12.05
N VAL A 283 14.92 3.40 11.26
CA VAL A 283 14.47 4.00 10.00
C VAL A 283 13.55 5.18 10.29
N LYS A 284 13.80 6.33 9.66
CA LYS A 284 12.91 7.50 9.72
C LYS A 284 12.03 7.51 8.48
N LEU A 285 10.75 7.20 8.65
CA LEU A 285 9.78 7.03 7.56
C LEU A 285 8.61 8.00 7.71
N GLY A 286 8.83 9.26 7.34
CA GLY A 286 7.85 10.32 7.57
C GLY A 286 7.62 10.55 9.07
N ASP A 287 6.38 10.36 9.53
CA ASP A 287 5.91 10.60 10.89
C ASP A 287 5.96 9.37 11.81
N ALA A 288 6.44 8.22 11.32
CA ALA A 288 6.56 7.02 12.14
C ALA A 288 7.61 7.17 13.26
N VAL A 289 7.25 6.68 14.45
CA VAL A 289 8.09 6.71 15.65
C VAL A 289 8.24 5.32 16.24
N SER A 290 9.36 5.06 16.93
CA SER A 290 9.57 3.82 17.67
C SER A 290 8.95 3.92 19.06
N ILE A 291 7.95 3.07 19.33
CA ILE A 291 7.23 3.02 20.60
C ILE A 291 7.54 1.71 21.31
N LYS A 292 7.93 1.79 22.59
CA LYS A 292 8.15 0.61 23.44
C LYS A 292 6.86 0.19 24.13
N TYR A 293 6.61 -1.11 24.19
CA TYR A 293 5.50 -1.71 24.92
C TYR A 293 5.94 -3.00 25.63
N PRO A 294 5.16 -3.53 26.59
CA PRO A 294 5.48 -4.81 27.22
C PRO A 294 5.54 -5.93 26.17
N GLY A 295 6.75 -6.40 25.86
CA GLY A 295 6.99 -7.45 24.87
C GLY A 295 7.78 -7.02 23.63
N GLY A 296 8.10 -5.73 23.46
CA GLY A 296 8.94 -5.29 22.34
C GLY A 296 8.87 -3.80 22.04
N ASN A 297 9.18 -3.45 20.81
CA ASN A 297 8.98 -2.13 20.23
C ASN A 297 8.25 -2.26 18.89
N VAL A 298 7.63 -1.17 18.46
CA VAL A 298 6.99 -1.06 17.15
C VAL A 298 7.35 0.29 16.55
N THR A 299 7.77 0.29 15.29
CA THR A 299 7.92 1.52 14.52
C THR A 299 6.62 1.79 13.79
N THR A 300 5.95 2.90 14.10
CA THR A 300 4.61 3.17 13.53
C THR A 300 4.22 4.65 13.63
N ASN A 301 3.36 5.10 12.71
CA ASN A 301 2.59 6.35 12.84
C ASN A 301 1.12 6.10 13.26
N CYS A 302 0.72 4.84 13.42
CA CYS A 302 -0.62 4.49 13.89
C CYS A 302 -0.81 4.93 15.35
N HIS A 303 -2.01 5.41 15.68
CA HIS A 303 -2.30 5.84 17.04
C HIS A 303 -2.34 4.66 18.01
N ILE A 304 -1.39 4.59 18.96
CA ILE A 304 -1.18 3.39 19.79
C ILE A 304 -2.36 3.05 20.73
N SER A 305 -3.13 4.05 21.16
CA SER A 305 -4.26 3.82 22.07
C SER A 305 -5.58 3.55 21.33
N SER A 306 -5.57 3.57 19.99
CA SER A 306 -6.75 3.37 19.16
C SER A 306 -6.65 2.05 18.41
N LEU A 307 -7.79 1.50 18.02
CA LEU A 307 -7.83 0.36 17.12
C LEU A 307 -7.43 0.80 15.71
N VAL A 308 -6.65 -0.04 15.05
CA VAL A 308 -6.31 0.09 13.64
C VAL A 308 -7.38 -0.63 12.84
N HIS A 309 -8.07 0.11 11.98
CA HIS A 309 -9.09 -0.41 11.10
C HIS A 309 -8.43 -0.99 9.85
N TYR A 310 -8.77 -2.23 9.51
CA TYR A 310 -8.26 -2.93 8.33
C TYR A 310 -9.44 -3.29 7.41
N PRO A 311 -9.95 -2.37 6.58
CA PRO A 311 -11.25 -2.55 5.90
C PRO A 311 -11.17 -3.50 4.70
N SER A 312 -12.17 -4.36 4.50
CA SER A 312 -12.28 -5.23 3.31
C SER A 312 -12.84 -4.54 2.07
N LEU A 313 -13.54 -3.41 2.27
CA LEU A 313 -14.17 -2.60 1.22
C LEU A 313 -13.80 -1.14 1.43
N VAL A 314 -13.73 -0.37 0.33
CA VAL A 314 -13.41 1.06 0.41
C VAL A 314 -14.52 1.74 1.19
N PRO A 315 -14.22 2.36 2.35
CA PRO A 315 -15.23 3.07 3.12
C PRO A 315 -15.98 4.08 2.25
N PRO A 316 -17.30 4.24 2.45
CA PRO A 316 -18.05 5.25 1.73
C PRO A 316 -17.54 6.64 2.14
N LEU A 317 -17.47 7.58 1.18
CA LEU A 317 -17.20 8.98 1.48
C LEU A 317 -18.31 9.50 2.40
N GLN A 318 -17.99 9.66 3.68
CA GLN A 318 -18.94 10.18 4.64
C GLN A 318 -18.89 11.70 4.58
N ARG A 319 -19.88 12.31 3.92
CA ARG A 319 -20.05 13.77 3.98
C ARG A 319 -20.22 14.17 5.43
N LYS A 320 -19.33 15.03 5.93
CA LYS A 320 -19.45 15.65 7.26
C LYS A 320 -20.87 16.16 7.38
N ARG A 321 -21.65 15.56 8.28
CA ARG A 321 -23.04 15.96 8.50
C ARG A 321 -22.98 17.42 8.94
N GLU A 322 -23.35 18.34 8.06
CA GLU A 322 -23.45 19.75 8.40
C GLU A 322 -24.33 19.82 9.65
N TRP A 323 -23.73 20.24 10.75
CA TRP A 323 -24.48 20.52 11.96
C TRP A 323 -25.29 21.78 11.67
N LYS A 324 -26.45 21.60 11.06
CA LYS A 324 -27.43 22.67 10.91
C LYS A 324 -27.93 22.97 12.31
N PHE A 325 -27.29 23.93 12.96
CA PHE A 325 -27.81 24.55 14.17
C PHE A 325 -29.28 24.84 13.88
N PRO A 326 -30.24 24.34 14.66
CA PRO A 326 -31.64 24.49 14.31
C PRO A 326 -32.06 25.90 14.71
N LEU A 327 -31.53 26.91 14.03
CA LEU A 327 -31.83 28.34 14.22
C LEU A 327 -33.34 28.56 14.21
N VAL A 328 -34.07 27.82 13.37
CA VAL A 328 -35.53 27.84 13.31
C VAL A 328 -36.17 27.30 14.60
N ASN A 329 -35.63 26.25 15.22
CA ASN A 329 -36.17 25.71 16.48
C ASN A 329 -35.77 26.56 17.68
N VAL A 330 -34.56 27.14 17.68
CA VAL A 330 -34.13 28.09 18.72
C VAL A 330 -34.95 29.36 18.64
N TYR A 331 -35.18 29.91 17.43
CA TYR A 331 -36.05 31.07 17.22
C TYR A 331 -37.50 30.78 17.64
N LYS A 332 -38.06 29.63 17.28
CA LYS A 332 -39.41 29.22 17.71
C LYS A 332 -39.49 29.01 19.22
N LEU A 333 -38.46 28.46 19.84
CA LEU A 333 -38.39 28.29 21.29
C LEU A 333 -38.28 29.64 22.00
N LEU A 334 -37.46 30.57 21.49
CA LEU A 334 -37.36 31.93 22.02
C LEU A 334 -38.68 32.70 21.86
N GLN A 335 -39.36 32.59 20.71
CA GLN A 335 -40.68 33.18 20.53
C GLN A 335 -41.73 32.57 21.47
N PHE A 336 -41.70 31.26 21.67
CA PHE A 336 -42.60 30.58 22.60
C PHE A 336 -42.34 31.02 24.05
N LEU A 337 -41.08 31.15 24.46
CA LEU A 337 -40.72 31.60 25.81
C LEU A 337 -41.09 33.08 26.06
N MET A 338 -41.02 33.94 25.04
CA MET A 338 -41.49 35.33 25.13
C MET A 338 -43.00 35.45 25.45
N TRP A 339 -43.80 34.44 25.13
CA TRP A 339 -45.23 34.40 25.46
C TRP A 339 -45.52 34.05 26.93
N PHE A 340 -44.54 33.50 27.66
CA PHE A 340 -44.68 33.16 29.10
C PHE A 340 -44.12 34.23 30.03
N THR A 341 -43.55 35.31 29.49
CA THR A 341 -42.94 36.42 30.25
C THR A 341 -43.70 37.74 30.13
N LEU A 342 -44.95 37.72 29.64
CA LEU A 342 -45.86 38.88 29.55
C LEU A 342 -47.09 38.71 30.43
#